data_AF-A0A412PC93-F1
#
_entry.id   AF-A0A412PC93-F1
#
_cell.length_a   1.000
_cell.length_b   1.000
_cell.length_c   1.000
_cell.angle_alpha   90.00
_cell.angle_beta   90.00
_cell.angle_gamma   90.00
#
_symmetry.space_group_name_H-M   'P 1'
#
loop_
_entity.id
_entity.type
_entity.pdbx_description
1 polymer ?
#
loop_
_entity_poly.entity_id
_entity_poly.type
_entity_poly.pdbx_seq_one_letter_code
_entity_poly.pdbx_strand_id
1 'polypeptide(L)'
;MFVLKLIAKIAMLPAVVAMTVIQWFIAFLIGFSSIVFNLLAGLFLLVAVLSYLMGLSAGAEAVKMILAGFIVFMIPIIGEAVVTAVTALNVGMRNFIRS
;
A
#
# COMPACT_ATOMS: atom_id res chain seq x y z
N MET A 1 -18.39 14.45 -33.75
CA MET A 1 -17.92 13.46 -32.75
C MET A 1 -16.40 13.45 -32.61
N PHE A 2 -15.64 13.45 -33.71
CA PHE A 2 -14.16 13.46 -33.69
C PHE A 2 -13.55 14.64 -32.90
N VAL A 3 -14.02 15.87 -33.14
CA VAL A 3 -13.49 17.09 -32.48
C VAL A 3 -13.71 17.08 -30.96
N LEU A 4 -14.89 16.65 -30.48
CA LEU A 4 -15.16 16.49 -29.05
C LEU A 4 -14.24 15.47 -28.40
N LYS A 5 -13.97 14.34 -29.07
CA LYS A 5 -13.02 13.32 -28.59
C LYS A 5 -11.59 13.88 -28.53
N LEU A 6 -11.19 14.71 -29.49
CA LEU A 6 -9.87 15.36 -29.51
C LEU A 6 -9.70 16.38 -28.37
N ILE A 7 -10.71 17.24 -28.15
CA ILE A 7 -10.71 18.20 -27.04
C ILE A 7 -10.63 17.47 -25.70
N ALA A 8 -11.42 16.40 -25.53
CA ALA A 8 -11.38 15.57 -24.32
C ALA A 8 -9.99 14.94 -24.10
N LYS A 9 -9.32 14.43 -25.15
CA LYS A 9 -7.96 13.90 -25.03
C LYS A 9 -6.95 14.95 -24.61
N ILE A 10 -6.99 16.15 -25.20
CA ILE A 10 -6.09 17.25 -24.87
C ILE A 10 -6.31 17.71 -23.42
N ALA A 11 -7.56 17.82 -22.99
CA ALA A 11 -7.91 18.15 -21.60
C ALA A 11 -7.49 17.05 -20.60
N MET A 12 -7.44 15.79 -21.03
CA MET A 12 -7.08 14.66 -20.17
C MET A 12 -5.55 14.48 -20.00
N LEU A 13 -4.73 15.03 -20.91
CA LEU A 13 -3.26 15.01 -20.79
C LEU A 13 -2.76 15.59 -19.46
N PRO A 14 -3.12 16.82 -19.04
CA PRO A 14 -2.71 17.35 -17.74
C PRO A 14 -3.26 16.52 -16.57
N ALA A 15 -4.46 15.94 -16.72
CA ALA A 15 -5.04 15.07 -15.69
C ALA A 15 -4.23 13.78 -15.48
N VAL A 16 -3.72 13.16 -16.56
CA VAL A 16 -2.83 11.98 -16.46
C VAL A 16 -1.51 12.31 -15.78
N VAL A 17 -0.95 13.49 -16.07
CA VAL A 17 0.28 13.96 -15.40
C VAL A 17 0.03 14.13 -13.91
N ALA A 18 -1.05 14.83 -13.53
CA ALA A 18 -1.42 15.00 -12.12
C ALA A 18 -1.65 13.66 -11.41
N MET A 19 -2.38 12.73 -12.04
CA MET A 19 -2.61 11.39 -11.48
C MET A 19 -1.32 10.59 -11.33
N THR A 20 -0.36 10.76 -12.25
CA THR A 20 0.95 10.12 -12.13
C THR A 20 1.72 10.68 -10.94
N VAL A 21 1.72 12.00 -10.73
CA VAL A 21 2.37 12.59 -9.55
C VAL A 21 1.73 12.08 -8.25
N ILE A 22 0.40 12.02 -8.19
CA ILE A 22 -0.34 11.47 -7.04
C ILE A 22 0.03 10.00 -6.81
N GLN A 23 0.06 9.19 -7.86
CA GLN A 23 0.43 7.78 -7.78
C GLN A 23 1.84 7.61 -7.21
N TRP A 24 2.81 8.38 -7.70
CA TRP A 24 4.19 8.33 -7.20
C TRP A 24 4.27 8.74 -5.73
N PHE A 25 3.53 9.78 -5.34
CA PHE A 25 3.48 10.25 -3.96
C PHE A 25 2.89 9.19 -3.01
N ILE A 26 1.76 8.56 -3.39
CA ILE A 26 1.14 7.50 -2.60
C ILE A 26 2.07 6.27 -2.54
N ALA A 27 2.65 5.85 -3.67
CA ALA A 27 3.58 4.73 -3.73
C ALA A 27 4.81 4.95 -2.82
N PHE A 28 5.33 6.18 -2.79
CA PHE A 28 6.41 6.55 -1.90
C PHE A 28 6.01 6.46 -0.42
N LEU A 29 4.86 7.05 -0.04
CA LEU A 29 4.38 7.00 1.34
C LEU A 29 4.12 5.57 1.81
N ILE A 30 3.44 4.76 0.99
CA ILE A 30 3.16 3.36 1.30
C ILE A 30 4.46 2.56 1.36
N GLY A 31 5.36 2.71 0.39
CA GLY A 31 6.64 2.00 0.38
C GLY A 31 7.49 2.30 1.61
N PHE A 32 7.63 3.58 1.98
CA PHE A 32 8.36 3.97 3.19
C PHE A 32 7.67 3.45 4.46
N SER A 33 6.35 3.60 4.57
CA SER A 33 5.60 3.11 5.72
C SER A 33 5.67 1.59 5.87
N SER A 34 5.70 0.85 4.75
CA SER A 34 5.79 -0.62 4.73
C SER A 34 7.06 -1.11 5.40
N ILE A 35 8.19 -0.45 5.17
CA ILE A 35 9.44 -0.79 5.86
C ILE A 35 9.25 -0.68 7.38
N VAL A 36 8.67 0.42 7.87
CA VAL A 36 8.43 0.65 9.30
C VAL A 36 7.47 -0.39 9.88
N PHE A 37 6.32 -0.62 9.24
CA PHE A 37 5.31 -1.58 9.70
C PHE A 37 5.82 -3.02 9.67
N ASN A 38 6.58 -3.42 8.66
CA ASN A 38 7.17 -4.75 8.56
C ASN A 38 8.21 -4.97 9.65
N LEU A 39 9.05 -3.96 9.94
CA LEU A 39 10.00 -4.01 11.05
C LEU A 39 9.26 -4.10 12.39
N LEU A 40 8.22 -3.30 12.61
CA LEU A 40 7.41 -3.37 13.83
C LEU A 40 6.75 -4.74 14.00
N ALA A 41 6.13 -5.28 12.96
CA ALA A 41 5.55 -6.62 12.99
C ALA A 41 6.59 -7.70 13.32
N GLY A 42 7.78 -7.59 12.71
CA GLY A 42 8.92 -8.45 13.02
C GLY A 42 9.36 -8.34 14.48
N LEU A 43 9.40 -7.12 15.04
CA LEU A 43 9.69 -6.91 16.46
C LEU A 43 8.64 -7.55 17.36
N PHE A 44 7.34 -7.40 17.06
CA PHE A 44 6.28 -8.07 17.81
C PHE A 44 6.46 -9.59 17.81
N LEU A 45 6.79 -10.18 16.66
CA LEU A 45 7.03 -11.61 16.54
C LEU A 45 8.26 -12.05 17.34
N LEU A 46 9.38 -11.32 17.23
CA LEU A 46 10.60 -11.61 17.97
C LEU A 46 10.37 -11.52 19.48
N VAL A 47 9.70 -10.46 19.95
CA VAL A 47 9.37 -10.30 21.37
C VAL A 47 8.46 -11.43 21.86
N ALA A 48 7.44 -11.81 21.07
CA ALA A 48 6.55 -12.92 21.44
C ALA A 48 7.30 -14.25 21.57
N VAL A 49 8.17 -14.57 20.61
CA VAL A 49 8.97 -15.81 20.62
C VAL A 49 9.97 -15.80 21.77
N LEU A 50 10.73 -14.72 21.95
CA LEU A 50 11.70 -14.61 23.04
C LEU A 50 11.02 -14.68 24.41
N SER A 51 9.89 -13.99 24.57
CA SER A 51 9.10 -14.01 25.80
C SER A 51 8.59 -15.42 26.13
N TYR A 52 8.12 -16.17 25.12
CA TYR A 52 7.71 -17.55 25.31
C TYR A 52 8.89 -18.47 25.67
N LEU A 53 10.01 -18.36 24.96
CA LEU A 53 11.20 -19.20 25.17
C LEU A 53 11.87 -18.95 26.53
N MET A 54 11.84 -17.70 27.02
CA MET A 54 12.36 -17.34 28.33
C MET A 54 11.38 -17.66 29.48
N GLY A 55 10.20 -18.22 29.18
CA GLY A 55 9.17 -18.50 30.18
C GLY A 55 8.52 -17.25 30.79
N LEU A 56 8.66 -16.09 30.13
CA LEU A 56 8.13 -14.79 30.57
C LEU A 56 6.64 -14.61 30.24
N SER A 57 6.14 -15.29 29.21
CA SER A 57 4.70 -15.28 28.90
C SER A 57 4.15 -16.70 28.72
N ALA A 58 2.89 -16.88 29.11
CA ALA A 58 2.17 -18.11 28.85
C ALA A 58 1.95 -18.27 27.33
N GLY A 59 1.88 -19.51 26.83
CA GLY A 59 1.68 -19.76 25.40
C GLY A 59 0.47 -19.02 24.79
N ALA A 60 -0.61 -18.87 25.55
CA ALA A 60 -1.78 -18.11 25.14
C ALA A 60 -1.51 -16.59 24.97
N GLU A 61 -0.60 -16.02 25.75
CA GLU A 61 -0.21 -14.62 25.66
C GLU A 61 0.76 -14.39 24.48
N ALA A 62 1.72 -15.29 24.29
CA ALA A 62 2.61 -15.26 23.12
C ALA A 62 1.81 -15.30 21.80
N VAL A 63 0.77 -16.14 21.72
CA VAL A 63 -0.12 -16.19 20.53
C VAL A 63 -0.84 -14.86 20.31
N LYS A 64 -1.32 -14.18 21.37
CA LYS A 64 -1.94 -12.86 21.25
C LYS A 64 -0.95 -11.81 20.73
N MET A 65 0.31 -11.85 21.19
CA MET A 65 1.36 -10.95 20.71
C MET A 65 1.72 -11.22 19.24
N ILE A 66 1.78 -12.48 18.82
CA ILE A 66 1.97 -12.85 17.41
C ILE A 66 0.81 -12.33 16.56
N LEU A 67 -0.44 -12.50 17.01
CA LEU A 67 -1.62 -11.98 16.32
C LEU A 67 -1.58 -10.45 16.20
N ALA A 68 -1.15 -9.74 17.25
CA ALA A 68 -0.96 -8.29 17.19
C ALA A 68 0.08 -7.91 16.12
N GLY A 69 1.23 -8.58 16.09
CA GLY A 69 2.25 -8.37 15.04
C GLY A 69 1.72 -8.67 13.64
N PHE A 70 0.90 -9.72 13.49
CA PHE A 70 0.26 -10.06 12.23
C PHE A 70 -0.71 -8.97 11.75
N ILE A 71 -1.53 -8.40 12.64
CA ILE A 71 -2.43 -7.28 12.30
C ILE A 71 -1.62 -6.06 11.84
N VAL A 72 -0.52 -5.75 12.52
CA VAL A 72 0.39 -4.66 12.14
C VAL A 72 0.99 -4.89 10.75
N PHE A 73 1.35 -6.14 10.43
CA PHE A 73 1.86 -6.53 9.11
C PHE A 73 0.81 -6.40 7.98
N MET A 74 -0.48 -6.52 8.29
CA MET A 74 -1.53 -6.38 7.27
C MET A 74 -1.73 -4.95 6.78
N ILE A 75 -1.37 -3.94 7.60
CA ILE A 75 -1.50 -2.52 7.25
C ILE A 75 -0.80 -2.18 5.92
N PRO A 76 0.51 -2.47 5.74
CA PRO A 76 1.18 -2.16 4.50
C PRO A 76 0.67 -2.96 3.29
N ILE A 77 0.17 -4.18 3.49
CA ILE A 77 -0.45 -4.97 2.41
C ILE A 77 -1.69 -4.27 1.87
N ILE A 78 -2.54 -3.74 2.76
CA ILE A 78 -3.71 -2.94 2.34
C ILE A 78 -3.24 -1.67 1.63
N GLY A 79 -2.18 -1.03 2.13
CA GLY A 79 -1.56 0.12 1.47
C GLY A 79 -1.13 -0.17 0.03
N GLU A 80 -0.53 -1.32 -0.22
CA GLU A 80 -0.11 -1.74 -1.56
C GLU A 80 -1.30 -1.98 -2.50
N ALA A 81 -2.41 -2.52 -1.98
CA ALA A 81 -3.66 -2.62 -2.73
C ALA A 81 -4.19 -1.24 -3.17
N VAL A 82 -4.06 -0.21 -2.31
CA VAL A 82 -4.42 1.18 -2.66
C VAL A 82 -3.55 1.71 -3.79
N VAL A 83 -2.23 1.51 -3.72
CA VAL A 83 -1.30 1.91 -4.79
C VAL A 83 -1.67 1.26 -6.13
N THR A 84 -2.02 -0.03 -6.08
CA THR A 84 -2.44 -0.79 -7.26
C THR A 84 -3.73 -0.25 -7.85
N ALA A 85 -4.73 0.08 -7.01
CA ALA A 85 -5.99 0.67 -7.46
C ALA A 85 -5.78 2.03 -8.14
N VAL A 86 -4.95 2.91 -7.55
CA VAL A 86 -4.61 4.21 -8.15
C VAL A 86 -3.87 4.03 -9.47
N THR A 87 -2.97 3.05 -9.55
CA THR A 87 -2.24 2.72 -10.78
C THR A 87 -3.19 2.23 -11.87
N ALA A 88 -4.16 1.39 -11.55
CA ALA A 88 -5.17 0.91 -12.49
C ALA A 88 -6.02 2.07 -13.05
N LEU A 89 -6.40 3.04 -12.21
CA LEU A 89 -7.09 4.25 -12.66
C LEU A 89 -6.24 5.07 -13.65
N ASN A 90 -4.96 5.28 -13.34
CA ASN A 90 -4.03 5.99 -14.22
C ASN A 90 -3.88 5.29 -15.58
N VAL A 91 -3.75 3.96 -15.58
CA VAL A 91 -3.70 3.15 -16.81
C VAL A 91 -4.99 3.28 -17.62
N GLY A 92 -6.16 3.27 -16.97
CA GLY A 92 -7.45 3.50 -17.63
C GLY A 92 -7.52 4.84 -18.37
N MET A 93 -7.06 5.92 -17.72
CA MET A 93 -6.98 7.25 -18.35
C MET A 93 -6.03 7.27 -19.54
N ARG A 94 -4.84 6.65 -19.42
CA ARG A 94 -3.88 6.54 -20.53
C ARG A 94 -4.44 5.76 -21.71
N ASN A 95 -5.20 4.69 -21.45
CA ASN A 95 -5.84 3.90 -22.49
C ASN A 95 -6.91 4.69 -23.25
N PHE A 96 -7.69 5.53 -22.55
CA PHE A 96 -8.65 6.44 -23.21
C PHE A 96 -7.98 7.43 -24.16
N ILE A 97 -6.83 7.98 -23.77
CA ILE A 97 -6.06 8.90 -24.63
C ILE A 97 -5.55 8.17 -25.88
N ARG A 98 -5.17 6.90 -25.77
CA ARG A 98 -4.66 6.08 -26.88
C ARG A 98 -5.77 5.54 -27.81
N SER A 99 -7.02 5.45 -27.35
CA SER A 99 -8.19 4.94 -28.12
C SER A 99 -8.81 5.93 -29.10
#